data_AF-A0A1S9B020-F1
#
_entry.id   AF-A0A1S9B020-F1
#
_cell.length_a   1.000
_cell.length_b   1.000
_cell.length_c   1.000
_cell.angle_alpha   90.00
_cell.angle_beta   90.00
_cell.angle_gamma   90.00
#
_symmetry.space_group_name_H-M   'P 1'
#
loop_
_entity.id
_entity.type
_entity.pdbx_description
1 polymer ?
#
loop_
_entity_poly.entity_id
_entity_poly.type
_entity_poly.pdbx_seq_one_letter_code
_entity_poly.pdbx_strand_id
1 'polypeptide(L)'
;MEQGYVRIVNNLAVPPNSSVTAGPIRLLVAGNEVGPTAAVGAAAPYQAVAVGSPAVQIMLPYTSGTGYVQLNALPVAKDKHYSLFTWNVGTFHTAKAVEDPVVPAAAAGKAYIRIVNITAQATPVRIEEAGAAAPLYSEVSWGAVTGYQAVDARAYALNVSRTNGTQARLFTQTVALASGKAYALVLRGSTDASAAPSERAAFDVVVDE
;
A
#
# COMPACT_ATOMS: atom_id res chain seq x y z
N MET A 1 -3.92 -14.63 -25.91
CA MET A 1 -4.98 -14.23 -24.97
C MET A 1 -4.75 -12.78 -24.60
N GLU A 2 -5.79 -11.98 -24.50
CA GLU A 2 -5.65 -10.62 -23.97
C GLU A 2 -5.34 -10.68 -22.48
N GLN A 3 -4.45 -9.80 -22.02
CA GLN A 3 -3.93 -9.83 -20.67
C GLN A 3 -4.04 -8.46 -20.01
N GLY A 4 -4.30 -8.46 -18.71
CA GLY A 4 -3.96 -7.36 -17.82
C GLY A 4 -2.92 -7.84 -16.81
N TYR A 5 -2.52 -6.96 -15.90
CA TYR A 5 -1.39 -7.17 -15.02
C TYR A 5 -1.80 -6.95 -13.56
N VAL A 6 -1.49 -7.90 -12.70
CA VAL A 6 -1.88 -7.86 -11.29
C VAL A 6 -0.66 -8.10 -10.41
N ARG A 7 -0.51 -7.31 -9.35
CA ARG A 7 0.44 -7.59 -8.26
C ARG A 7 -0.23 -7.48 -6.90
N ILE A 8 0.36 -8.14 -5.92
CA ILE A 8 -0.01 -8.01 -4.51
C ILE A 8 1.02 -7.14 -3.78
N VAL A 9 0.55 -6.37 -2.81
CA VAL A 9 1.37 -5.52 -1.95
C VAL A 9 1.09 -5.86 -0.49
N ASN A 10 2.12 -6.33 0.22
CA ASN A 10 2.00 -6.85 1.57
C ASN A 10 2.15 -5.73 2.61
N ASN A 11 1.08 -4.99 2.86
CA ASN A 11 1.04 -3.91 3.84
C ASN A 11 0.41 -4.33 5.18
N LEU A 12 0.52 -5.62 5.55
CA LEU A 12 0.04 -6.11 6.84
C LEU A 12 0.91 -5.58 7.98
N ALA A 13 0.27 -4.91 8.95
CA ALA A 13 0.86 -4.47 10.21
C ALA A 13 0.42 -5.44 11.32
N VAL A 14 1.05 -6.63 11.32
CA VAL A 14 0.57 -7.78 12.11
C VAL A 14 0.72 -7.55 13.63
N PRO A 15 -0.37 -7.71 14.42
CA PRO A 15 -0.32 -7.67 15.89
C PRO A 15 0.48 -8.84 16.48
N PRO A 16 1.19 -8.66 17.62
CA PRO A 16 1.96 -9.73 18.26
C PRO A 16 1.15 -10.99 18.62
N ASN A 17 -0.16 -10.86 18.84
CA ASN A 17 -1.06 -11.94 19.25
C ASN A 17 -2.02 -12.37 18.13
N SER A 18 -1.69 -12.08 16.87
CA SER A 18 -2.53 -12.48 15.73
C SER A 18 -2.30 -13.93 15.33
N SER A 19 -3.33 -14.58 14.80
CA SER A 19 -3.21 -15.89 14.15
C SER A 19 -2.53 -15.79 12.77
N VAL A 20 -2.59 -14.62 12.13
CA VAL A 20 -1.72 -14.28 11.00
C VAL A 20 -0.35 -13.90 11.55
N THR A 21 0.71 -14.40 10.94
CA THR A 21 2.10 -14.08 11.29
C THR A 21 2.68 -13.04 10.33
N ALA A 22 3.72 -12.32 10.74
CA ALA A 22 4.51 -11.54 9.78
C ALA A 22 5.24 -12.51 8.83
N GLY A 23 4.98 -12.42 7.52
CA GLY A 23 5.57 -13.31 6.53
C GLY A 23 5.13 -13.00 5.10
N PRO A 24 5.69 -13.71 4.11
CA PRO A 24 5.34 -13.51 2.72
C PRO A 24 3.88 -13.93 2.43
N ILE A 25 3.22 -13.19 1.54
CA ILE A 25 1.87 -13.50 1.02
C ILE A 25 1.96 -13.97 -0.43
N ARG A 26 0.97 -14.75 -0.89
CA ARG A 26 0.91 -15.30 -2.26
C ARG A 26 -0.44 -15.01 -2.92
N LEU A 27 -0.42 -14.90 -4.25
CA LEU A 27 -1.58 -14.58 -5.08
C LEU A 27 -2.12 -15.86 -5.73
N LEU A 28 -3.42 -16.10 -5.61
CA LEU A 28 -4.16 -17.07 -6.39
C LEU A 28 -5.18 -16.36 -7.27
N VAL A 29 -5.24 -16.73 -8.55
CA VAL A 29 -6.23 -16.24 -9.53
C VAL A 29 -7.02 -17.43 -10.04
N ALA A 30 -8.35 -17.39 -9.86
CA ALA A 30 -9.24 -18.51 -10.15
C ALA A 30 -8.77 -19.84 -9.52
N GLY A 31 -8.24 -19.76 -8.29
CA GLY A 31 -7.74 -20.91 -7.52
C GLY A 31 -6.32 -21.38 -7.84
N ASN A 32 -5.65 -20.81 -8.85
CA ASN A 32 -4.28 -21.17 -9.22
C ASN A 32 -3.29 -20.14 -8.69
N GLU A 33 -2.19 -20.58 -8.09
CA GLU A 33 -1.13 -19.67 -7.63
C GLU A 33 -0.45 -18.98 -8.83
N VAL A 34 -0.19 -17.68 -8.71
CA VAL A 34 0.37 -16.84 -9.77
C VAL A 34 1.51 -15.99 -9.21
N GLY A 35 2.68 -16.10 -9.84
CA GLY A 35 3.84 -15.28 -9.52
C GLY A 35 4.54 -15.62 -8.21
N PRO A 36 5.61 -14.88 -7.88
CA PRO A 36 6.32 -15.05 -6.63
C PRO A 36 5.57 -14.40 -5.46
N THR A 37 5.98 -14.73 -4.24
CA THR A 37 5.43 -14.14 -3.02
C THR A 37 5.83 -12.68 -2.82
N ALA A 38 5.01 -11.89 -2.13
CA ALA A 38 5.39 -10.55 -1.65
C ALA A 38 5.83 -10.60 -0.18
N ALA A 39 7.08 -10.19 0.07
CA ALA A 39 7.61 -10.00 1.42
C ALA A 39 6.91 -8.86 2.16
N VAL A 40 6.97 -8.84 3.50
CA VAL A 40 6.37 -7.78 4.33
C VAL A 40 6.89 -6.41 3.92
N GLY A 41 5.98 -5.45 3.70
CA GLY A 41 6.29 -4.08 3.29
C GLY A 41 6.67 -3.93 1.82
N ALA A 42 6.57 -4.98 1.01
CA ALA A 42 6.98 -4.98 -0.39
C ALA A 42 5.84 -5.41 -1.33
N ALA A 43 6.01 -5.11 -2.62
CA ALA A 43 5.17 -5.62 -3.69
C ALA A 43 5.84 -6.82 -4.39
N ALA A 44 5.03 -7.77 -4.83
CA ALA A 44 5.46 -8.74 -5.84
C ALA A 44 5.53 -8.04 -7.23
N PRO A 45 6.32 -8.57 -8.18
CA PRO A 45 6.26 -8.12 -9.57
C PRO A 45 4.87 -8.39 -10.18
N TYR A 46 4.48 -7.56 -11.14
CA TYR A 46 3.25 -7.76 -11.90
C TYR A 46 3.23 -9.11 -12.62
N GLN A 47 2.08 -9.76 -12.56
CA GLN A 47 1.79 -11.02 -13.21
C GLN A 47 0.74 -10.80 -14.29
N ALA A 48 1.01 -11.30 -15.49
CA ALA A 48 0.03 -11.32 -16.56
C ALA A 48 -1.11 -12.28 -16.19
N VAL A 49 -2.34 -11.79 -16.27
CA VAL A 49 -3.55 -12.59 -16.04
C VAL A 49 -4.54 -12.35 -17.17
N ALA A 50 -5.41 -13.32 -17.43
CA ALA A 50 -6.43 -13.18 -18.46
C ALA A 50 -7.40 -12.02 -18.15
N VAL A 51 -7.76 -11.25 -19.18
CA VAL A 51 -8.83 -10.25 -19.11
C VAL A 51 -10.15 -10.90 -18.67
N GLY A 52 -10.93 -10.21 -17.84
CA GLY A 52 -12.18 -10.69 -17.30
C GLY A 52 -12.38 -10.25 -15.85
N SER A 53 -13.16 -11.02 -15.08
CA SER A 53 -13.43 -10.74 -13.67
C SER A 53 -13.16 -11.95 -12.78
N PRO A 54 -11.92 -12.50 -12.74
CA PRO A 54 -11.64 -13.67 -11.94
C PRO A 54 -11.82 -13.39 -10.44
N ALA A 55 -12.17 -14.44 -9.70
CA ALA A 55 -11.99 -14.44 -8.26
C ALA A 55 -10.49 -14.48 -7.94
N VAL A 56 -10.07 -13.69 -6.96
CA VAL A 56 -8.69 -13.59 -6.52
C VAL A 56 -8.61 -13.85 -5.02
N GLN A 57 -7.64 -14.65 -4.61
CA GLN A 57 -7.32 -14.91 -3.22
C GLN A 57 -5.89 -14.47 -2.93
N ILE A 58 -5.70 -13.78 -1.82
CA ILE A 58 -4.37 -13.46 -1.28
C ILE A 58 -4.20 -14.30 -0.04
N MET A 59 -3.36 -15.32 -0.13
CA MET A 59 -3.16 -16.24 0.97
C MET A 59 -2.23 -15.60 2.00
N LEU A 60 -2.66 -15.65 3.25
CA LEU A 60 -1.94 -15.06 4.36
C LEU A 60 -1.16 -16.16 5.11
N PRO A 61 0.01 -15.83 5.68
CA PRO A 61 0.75 -16.75 6.53
C PRO A 61 0.05 -16.85 7.90
N TYR A 62 -0.46 -18.03 8.24
CA TYR A 62 -1.11 -18.30 9.54
C TYR A 62 -0.24 -19.24 10.39
N THR A 63 -0.29 -19.09 11.71
CA THR A 63 0.38 -20.00 12.67
C THR A 63 -0.14 -21.44 12.57
N SER A 64 -1.41 -21.60 12.20
CA SER A 64 -2.04 -22.89 11.93
C SER A 64 -3.20 -22.73 10.96
N GLY A 65 -3.46 -23.76 10.15
CA GLY A 65 -4.54 -23.74 9.17
C GLY A 65 -4.22 -22.93 7.92
N THR A 66 -5.26 -22.53 7.18
CA THR A 66 -5.16 -21.73 5.96
C THR A 66 -6.12 -20.57 6.06
N GLY A 67 -5.66 -19.37 5.73
CA GLY A 67 -6.52 -18.21 5.61
C GLY A 67 -6.08 -17.33 4.45
N TYR A 68 -7.04 -16.56 3.96
CA TYR A 68 -6.87 -15.71 2.79
C TYR A 68 -7.81 -14.52 2.88
N VAL A 69 -7.46 -13.46 2.15
CA VAL A 69 -8.41 -12.43 1.76
C VAL A 69 -8.91 -12.77 0.36
N GLN A 70 -10.21 -12.59 0.10
CA GLN A 70 -10.79 -12.88 -1.20
C GLN A 70 -11.47 -11.65 -1.80
N LEU A 71 -11.21 -11.43 -3.09
CA LEU A 71 -11.96 -10.54 -3.96
C LEU A 71 -12.74 -11.44 -4.93
N ASN A 72 -14.07 -11.45 -4.85
CA ASN A 72 -14.90 -12.36 -5.65
C ASN A 72 -14.87 -12.05 -7.15
N ALA A 73 -14.55 -10.81 -7.52
CA ALA A 73 -14.42 -10.35 -8.89
C ALA A 73 -13.42 -9.20 -8.95
N LEU A 74 -12.25 -9.44 -9.54
CA LEU A 74 -11.29 -8.39 -9.89
C LEU A 74 -11.48 -8.03 -11.37
N PRO A 75 -12.04 -6.85 -11.72
CA PRO A 75 -12.15 -6.46 -13.12
C PRO A 75 -10.75 -6.22 -13.70
N VAL A 76 -10.29 -7.12 -14.56
CA VAL A 76 -9.02 -7.01 -15.27
C VAL A 76 -9.28 -6.65 -16.72
N ALA A 77 -8.91 -5.43 -17.10
CA ALA A 77 -8.94 -4.97 -18.48
C ALA A 77 -7.59 -5.15 -19.18
N LYS A 78 -7.64 -5.19 -20.52
CA LYS A 78 -6.47 -5.33 -21.39
C LYS A 78 -5.46 -4.21 -21.11
N ASP A 79 -4.18 -4.57 -20.96
CA ASP A 79 -3.04 -3.68 -20.75
C ASP A 79 -3.15 -2.77 -19.51
N LYS A 80 -4.07 -3.08 -18.59
CA LYS A 80 -4.23 -2.38 -17.31
C LYS A 80 -3.47 -3.08 -16.19
N HIS A 81 -2.96 -2.27 -15.27
CA HIS A 81 -2.19 -2.71 -14.11
C HIS A 81 -3.02 -2.53 -12.84
N TYR A 82 -3.00 -3.53 -11.97
CA TYR A 82 -3.73 -3.52 -10.71
C TYR A 82 -2.83 -3.90 -9.54
N SER A 83 -2.83 -3.08 -8.50
CA SER A 83 -2.19 -3.37 -7.22
C SER A 83 -3.24 -3.77 -6.19
N LEU A 84 -3.02 -4.92 -5.55
CA LEU A 84 -3.87 -5.42 -4.47
C LEU A 84 -3.16 -5.16 -3.13
N PHE A 85 -3.54 -4.07 -2.48
CA PHE A 85 -2.97 -3.66 -1.19
C PHE A 85 -3.67 -4.39 -0.06
N THR A 86 -2.93 -5.14 0.76
CA THR A 86 -3.48 -5.82 1.95
C THR A 86 -3.26 -5.01 3.21
N TRP A 87 -4.24 -4.92 4.09
CA TRP A 87 -4.05 -4.36 5.44
C TRP A 87 -4.89 -5.11 6.47
N ASN A 88 -4.67 -4.78 7.74
CA ASN A 88 -5.43 -5.29 8.86
C ASN A 88 -6.08 -4.17 9.68
N VAL A 89 -7.21 -4.48 10.27
CA VAL A 89 -7.91 -3.66 11.26
C VAL A 89 -8.20 -4.55 12.46
N GLY A 90 -7.40 -4.41 13.52
CA GLY A 90 -7.38 -5.39 14.61
C GLY A 90 -7.03 -6.79 14.09
N THR A 91 -7.92 -7.76 14.30
CA THR A 91 -7.78 -9.15 13.85
C THR A 91 -8.36 -9.42 12.46
N PHE A 92 -9.02 -8.44 11.84
CA PHE A 92 -9.56 -8.57 10.49
C PHE A 92 -8.49 -8.24 9.46
N HIS A 93 -8.41 -9.06 8.42
CA HIS A 93 -7.51 -8.86 7.28
C HIS A 93 -8.34 -8.62 6.04
N THR A 94 -7.92 -7.67 5.21
CA THR A 94 -8.63 -7.33 3.99
C THR A 94 -7.66 -6.81 2.93
N ALA A 95 -8.18 -6.57 1.73
CA ALA A 95 -7.43 -6.11 0.60
C ALA A 95 -8.30 -5.20 -0.28
N LYS A 96 -7.63 -4.33 -1.03
CA LYS A 96 -8.25 -3.42 -1.99
C LYS A 96 -7.46 -3.52 -3.28
N ALA A 97 -8.18 -3.82 -4.36
CA ALA A 97 -7.66 -3.66 -5.69
C ALA A 97 -7.75 -2.18 -6.11
N VAL A 98 -6.68 -1.69 -6.71
CA VAL A 98 -6.57 -0.35 -7.27
C VAL A 98 -6.04 -0.51 -8.69
N GLU A 99 -6.71 0.07 -9.68
CA GLU A 99 -6.11 0.26 -11.00
C GLU A 99 -4.98 1.29 -10.87
N ASP A 100 -3.77 0.89 -11.23
CA ASP A 100 -2.61 1.76 -11.15
C ASP A 100 -2.64 2.77 -12.30
N PRO A 101 -2.46 4.08 -12.00
CA PRO A 101 -2.32 5.07 -13.05
C PRO A 101 -1.03 4.86 -13.81
N VAL A 102 -1.00 5.32 -15.07
CA VAL A 102 0.21 5.31 -15.89
C VAL A 102 1.34 6.04 -15.14
N VAL A 103 2.46 5.34 -14.96
CA VAL A 103 3.66 5.91 -14.33
C VAL A 103 4.15 7.09 -15.18
N PRO A 104 4.34 8.28 -14.59
CA PRO A 104 4.86 9.43 -15.32
C PRO A 104 6.25 9.13 -15.90
N ALA A 105 6.53 9.69 -17.08
CA ALA A 105 7.86 9.59 -17.67
C ALA A 105 8.92 10.13 -16.70
N ALA A 106 10.06 9.44 -16.62
CA ALA A 106 11.15 9.84 -15.75
C ALA A 106 11.64 11.26 -16.09
N ALA A 107 11.79 12.10 -15.07
CA ALA A 107 12.35 13.44 -15.18
C ALA A 107 13.61 13.56 -14.31
N ALA A 108 14.65 14.17 -14.86
CA ALA A 108 15.92 14.36 -14.16
C ALA A 108 15.74 15.20 -12.89
N GLY A 109 16.32 14.73 -11.78
CA GLY A 109 16.23 15.38 -10.47
C GLY A 109 14.85 15.28 -9.80
N LYS A 110 13.88 14.59 -10.40
CA LYS A 110 12.54 14.40 -9.85
C LYS A 110 12.25 12.95 -9.50
N ALA A 111 11.43 12.77 -8.49
CA ALA A 111 10.72 11.53 -8.20
C ALA A 111 9.21 11.80 -8.25
N TYR A 112 8.41 10.76 -8.39
CA TYR A 112 6.95 10.84 -8.34
C TYR A 112 6.42 10.07 -7.15
N ILE A 113 5.51 10.65 -6.38
CA ILE A 113 4.86 9.98 -5.26
C ILE A 113 3.35 9.99 -5.43
N ARG A 114 2.70 8.89 -5.07
CA ARG A 114 1.27 8.82 -4.80
C ARG A 114 1.05 8.25 -3.41
N ILE A 115 -0.05 8.61 -2.77
CA ILE A 115 -0.41 8.13 -1.43
C ILE A 115 -1.54 7.12 -1.55
N VAL A 116 -1.42 6.02 -0.82
CA VAL A 116 -2.51 5.06 -0.58
C VAL A 116 -2.80 5.06 0.93
N ASN A 117 -3.95 5.60 1.36
CA ASN A 117 -4.29 5.64 2.78
C ASN A 117 -5.20 4.46 3.15
N ILE A 118 -4.65 3.48 3.87
CA ILE A 118 -5.34 2.28 4.35
C ILE A 118 -5.10 2.07 5.86
N THR A 119 -4.94 3.14 6.62
CA THR A 119 -4.79 3.09 8.09
C THR A 119 -5.99 2.43 8.78
N ALA A 120 -5.77 1.77 9.91
CA ALA A 120 -6.80 0.92 10.53
C ALA A 120 -8.02 1.70 11.08
N GLN A 121 -7.82 2.89 11.65
CA GLN A 121 -8.88 3.72 12.26
C GLN A 121 -9.50 4.72 11.30
N ALA A 122 -9.57 4.39 10.00
CA ALA A 122 -10.17 5.23 8.97
C ALA A 122 -9.72 6.71 9.01
N THR A 123 -8.44 6.94 9.31
CA THR A 123 -7.96 8.27 9.71
C THR A 123 -7.55 9.10 8.47
N PRO A 124 -8.17 10.27 8.23
CA PRO A 124 -7.66 11.20 7.23
C PRO A 124 -6.39 11.87 7.74
N VAL A 125 -5.40 12.03 6.86
CA VAL A 125 -4.07 12.52 7.26
C VAL A 125 -3.57 13.70 6.44
N ARG A 126 -2.80 14.56 7.09
CA ARG A 126 -1.94 15.56 6.46
C ARG A 126 -0.53 14.99 6.38
N ILE A 127 0.15 15.23 5.27
CA ILE A 127 1.52 14.78 5.02
C ILE A 127 2.36 15.99 4.65
N GLU A 128 3.41 16.23 5.42
CA GLU A 128 4.30 17.36 5.23
C GLU A 128 5.74 16.99 5.50
N GLU A 129 6.67 17.72 4.89
CA GLU A 129 8.07 17.63 5.29
C GLU A 129 8.27 18.38 6.61
N ALA A 130 9.05 17.81 7.52
CA ALA A 130 9.36 18.43 8.79
C ALA A 130 10.02 19.80 8.59
N GLY A 131 9.40 20.84 9.16
CA GLY A 131 9.88 22.22 9.04
C GLY A 131 9.48 22.94 7.74
N ALA A 132 8.75 22.29 6.83
CA ALA A 132 8.25 22.92 5.62
C ALA A 132 7.07 23.89 5.91
N ALA A 133 6.98 24.97 5.12
CA ALA A 133 5.94 25.98 5.26
C ALA A 133 4.56 25.51 4.77
N ALA A 134 4.53 24.55 3.83
CA ALA A 134 3.31 24.01 3.27
C ALA A 134 3.36 22.47 3.24
N PRO A 135 2.21 21.79 3.46
CA PRO A 135 2.15 20.34 3.37
C PRO A 135 2.31 19.87 1.91
N LEU A 136 2.84 18.65 1.74
CA LEU A 136 2.81 17.97 0.45
C LEU A 136 1.36 17.59 0.09
N TYR A 137 0.60 17.14 1.09
CA TYR A 137 -0.82 16.86 1.01
C TYR A 137 -1.53 17.44 2.24
N SER A 138 -2.45 18.38 2.01
CA SER A 138 -3.22 19.01 3.10
C SER A 138 -4.18 18.05 3.76
N GLU A 139 -4.73 17.10 2.99
CA GLU A 139 -5.54 15.99 3.48
C GLU A 139 -5.54 14.83 2.48
N VAL A 140 -5.37 13.60 2.97
CA VAL A 140 -5.62 12.35 2.26
C VAL A 140 -6.62 11.55 3.07
N SER A 141 -7.87 11.52 2.62
CA SER A 141 -8.94 10.76 3.28
C SER A 141 -8.61 9.27 3.33
N TRP A 142 -9.17 8.56 4.31
CA TRP A 142 -9.02 7.12 4.35
C TRP A 142 -9.65 6.44 3.13
N GLY A 143 -8.99 5.40 2.65
CA GLY A 143 -9.36 4.68 1.44
C GLY A 143 -8.99 5.42 0.15
N ALA A 144 -8.53 6.67 0.22
CA ALA A 144 -8.13 7.43 -0.96
C ALA A 144 -6.81 6.91 -1.54
N VAL A 145 -6.71 7.01 -2.87
CA VAL A 145 -5.48 6.87 -3.63
C VAL A 145 -5.30 8.15 -4.42
N THR A 146 -4.19 8.86 -4.21
CA THR A 146 -3.93 10.11 -4.93
C THR A 146 -3.38 9.83 -6.33
N GLY A 147 -3.39 10.86 -7.19
CA GLY A 147 -2.52 10.86 -8.36
C GLY A 147 -1.04 11.02 -7.98
N TYR A 148 -0.17 10.88 -8.98
CA TYR A 148 1.25 11.17 -8.82
C TYR A 148 1.51 12.66 -8.70
N GLN A 149 2.34 13.03 -7.73
CA GLN A 149 2.90 14.36 -7.55
C GLN A 149 4.41 14.30 -7.76
N ALA A 150 4.93 15.20 -8.59
CA ALA A 150 6.37 15.35 -8.74
C ALA A 150 6.98 16.03 -7.51
N VAL A 151 8.08 15.47 -7.01
CA VAL A 151 8.87 16.00 -5.90
C VAL A 151 10.36 15.95 -6.26
N ASP A 152 11.21 16.67 -5.54
CA ASP A 152 12.66 16.59 -5.76
C ASP A 152 13.17 15.21 -5.32
N ALA A 153 14.12 14.65 -6.07
CA ALA A 153 14.71 13.37 -5.72
C ALA A 153 15.73 13.55 -4.57
N ARG A 154 15.31 13.19 -3.34
CA ARG A 154 16.13 13.25 -2.13
C ARG A 154 15.49 12.45 -0.99
N ALA A 155 16.12 12.49 0.18
CA ALA A 155 15.48 12.06 1.42
C ALA A 155 14.54 13.16 1.95
N TYR A 156 13.36 12.75 2.42
CA TYR A 156 12.37 13.57 3.10
C TYR A 156 12.14 13.03 4.50
N ALA A 157 12.16 13.91 5.51
CA ALA A 157 11.61 13.59 6.83
C ALA A 157 10.12 13.94 6.82
N LEU A 158 9.26 12.96 6.56
CA LEU A 158 7.83 13.17 6.42
C LEU A 158 7.14 13.07 7.78
N ASN A 159 6.47 14.14 8.18
CA ASN A 159 5.51 14.16 9.29
C ASN A 159 4.13 13.78 8.77
N VAL A 160 3.48 12.87 9.49
CA VAL A 160 2.08 12.51 9.24
C VAL A 160 1.25 12.88 10.47
N SER A 161 0.17 13.62 10.29
CA SER A 161 -0.73 14.05 11.35
C SER A 161 -2.19 13.83 10.96
N ARG A 162 -3.08 13.74 11.96
CA ARG A 162 -4.52 13.69 11.70
C ARG A 162 -5.02 15.03 11.18
N THR A 163 -5.97 15.03 10.24
CA THR A 163 -6.73 16.25 9.89
C THR A 163 -8.03 16.35 10.66
N ASN A 164 -8.54 15.23 11.19
CA ASN A 164 -9.71 15.22 12.05
C ASN A 164 -9.32 15.34 13.53
N GLY A 165 -9.97 16.28 14.24
CA GLY A 165 -9.68 16.57 15.65
C GLY A 165 -8.41 17.40 15.84
N THR A 166 -7.78 17.30 17.01
CA THR A 166 -6.50 17.97 17.26
C THR A 166 -5.43 17.36 16.35
N GLN A 167 -4.70 18.20 15.60
CA GLN A 167 -3.63 17.78 14.67
C GLN A 167 -2.40 17.22 15.41
N ALA A 168 -2.59 16.11 16.15
CA ALA A 168 -1.51 15.38 16.76
C ALA A 168 -0.73 14.65 15.66
N ARG A 169 0.60 14.83 15.67
CA ARG A 169 1.52 14.07 14.84
C ARG A 169 1.41 12.58 15.21
N LEU A 170 1.17 11.74 14.20
CA LEU A 170 1.15 10.29 14.31
C LEU A 170 2.58 9.74 14.35
N PHE A 171 3.40 10.13 13.37
CA PHE A 171 4.81 9.72 13.28
C PHE A 171 5.60 10.67 12.38
N THR A 172 6.92 10.52 12.44
CA THR A 172 7.87 11.06 11.45
C THR A 172 8.65 9.89 10.87
N GLN A 173 8.76 9.82 9.54
CA GLN A 173 9.52 8.77 8.85
C GLN A 173 10.40 9.37 7.76
N THR A 174 11.64 8.89 7.67
CA THR A 174 12.51 9.27 6.56
C THR A 174 12.20 8.40 5.35
N VAL A 175 11.93 9.04 4.21
CA VAL A 175 11.66 8.39 2.92
C VAL A 175 12.68 8.88 1.90
N ALA A 176 13.47 7.97 1.34
CA ALA A 176 14.45 8.28 0.31
C ALA A 176 13.84 8.04 -1.09
N LEU A 177 13.87 9.07 -1.93
CA LEU A 177 13.28 9.04 -3.28
C LEU A 177 14.37 9.26 -4.32
N ALA A 178 14.63 8.23 -5.14
CA ALA A 178 15.61 8.31 -6.22
C ALA A 178 15.07 9.02 -7.46
N SER A 179 15.97 9.69 -8.21
CA SER A 179 15.64 10.39 -9.45
C SER A 179 15.10 9.43 -10.51
N GLY A 180 14.07 9.85 -11.23
CA GLY A 180 13.44 9.08 -12.31
C GLY A 180 12.58 7.91 -11.85
N LYS A 181 12.25 7.82 -10.56
CA LYS A 181 11.42 6.74 -9.99
C LYS A 181 10.05 7.25 -9.53
N ALA A 182 9.06 6.37 -9.59
CA ALA A 182 7.74 6.58 -9.03
C ALA A 182 7.51 5.64 -7.84
N TYR A 183 6.78 6.12 -6.83
CA TYR A 183 6.54 5.40 -5.60
C TYR A 183 5.08 5.53 -5.16
N ALA A 184 4.52 4.43 -4.67
CA ALA A 184 3.36 4.44 -3.80
C ALA A 184 3.83 4.47 -2.34
N LEU A 185 3.52 5.56 -1.64
CA LEU A 185 3.67 5.63 -0.19
C LEU A 185 2.38 5.10 0.43
N VAL A 186 2.42 3.84 0.85
CA VAL A 186 1.25 3.17 1.43
C VAL A 186 1.22 3.42 2.92
N LEU A 187 0.26 4.22 3.36
CA LEU A 187 0.03 4.49 4.77
C LEU A 187 -0.84 3.37 5.36
N ARG A 188 -0.21 2.53 6.17
CA ARG A 188 -0.82 1.36 6.82
C ARG A 188 -0.73 1.45 8.34
N GLY A 189 -1.33 0.49 9.03
CA GLY A 189 -1.21 0.33 10.48
C GLY A 189 -2.19 1.19 11.29
N SER A 190 -2.08 1.04 12.61
CA SER A 190 -2.89 1.66 13.64
C SER A 190 -2.39 3.05 13.99
N THR A 191 -3.30 4.02 13.99
CA THR A 191 -3.04 5.38 14.47
C THR A 191 -3.22 5.49 15.99
N ASP A 192 -3.71 4.44 16.66
CA ASP A 192 -3.86 4.42 18.12
C ASP A 192 -2.50 4.59 18.82
N ALA A 193 -2.43 5.48 19.81
CA ALA A 193 -1.20 5.74 20.57
C ALA A 193 -0.75 4.52 21.39
N SER A 194 -1.68 3.65 21.76
CA SER A 194 -1.44 2.41 22.50
C SER A 194 -1.04 1.22 21.61
N ALA A 195 -1.05 1.37 20.29
CA ALA A 195 -0.71 0.30 19.37
C ALA A 195 0.71 -0.25 19.60
N ALA A 196 0.85 -1.57 19.54
CA ALA A 196 2.15 -2.22 19.62
C ALA A 196 3.06 -1.73 18.48
N PRO A 197 4.40 -1.71 18.67
CA PRO A 197 5.31 -1.17 17.66
C PRO A 197 5.14 -1.75 16.25
N SER A 198 4.83 -3.05 16.12
CA SER A 198 4.60 -3.71 14.82
C SER A 198 3.30 -3.29 14.13
N GLU A 199 2.36 -2.74 14.88
CA GLU A 199 1.05 -2.32 14.38
C GLU A 199 0.98 -0.83 14.09
N ARG A 200 1.93 -0.03 14.58
CA ARG A 200 1.88 1.44 14.47
C ARG A 200 1.84 1.91 13.02
N ALA A 201 1.16 3.02 12.84
CA ALA A 201 1.07 3.68 11.55
C ALA A 201 2.46 4.00 10.99
N ALA A 202 2.68 3.65 9.73
CA ALA A 202 3.93 3.88 9.02
C ALA A 202 3.66 3.91 7.50
N PHE A 203 4.64 4.42 6.76
CA PHE A 203 4.70 4.22 5.31
C PHE A 203 5.45 2.93 5.00
N ASP A 204 4.86 2.11 4.14
CA ASP A 204 5.64 1.28 3.23
C ASP A 204 5.93 2.07 1.97
N VAL A 205 7.18 2.02 1.52
CA VAL A 205 7.65 2.71 0.31
C VAL A 205 7.75 1.68 -0.81
N VAL A 206 6.76 1.66 -1.69
CA VAL A 206 6.65 0.69 -2.78
C VAL A 206 7.03 1.37 -4.08
N VAL A 207 7.96 0.78 -4.84
CA VAL A 207 8.31 1.27 -6.18
C VAL A 207 7.19 0.91 -7.15
N ASP A 208 6.73 1.91 -7.90
CA ASP A 208 5.84 1.70 -9.04
C ASP A 208 6.70 1.57 -10.31
N GLU A 209 6.45 0.53 -11.09
CA GLU A 209 7.18 0.15 -12.31
C GLU A 209 6.24 0.13 -13.52
#